data_AF-A0AAD5SNF3-F1
#
_entry.id   AF-A0AAD5SNF3-F1
#
_cell.length_a   1.000
_cell.length_b   1.000
_cell.length_c   1.000
_cell.angle_alpha   90.00
_cell.angle_beta   90.00
_cell.angle_gamma   90.00
#
_symmetry.space_group_name_H-M   'P 1'
#
loop_
_entity.id
_entity.type
_entity.pdbx_description
1 polymer ?
#
loop_
_entity_poly.entity_id
_entity_poly.type
_entity_poly.pdbx_seq_one_letter_code
_entity_poly.pdbx_strand_id
1 'polypeptide(L)'
;MGLIMSIAERFERSIPELDEHRGRLKDLVAKLEKNFRKLKTKVTVQTIFSLQVVDYSSTASILENARPTENIIQFLADLNDLLHNANNSAKFRKIVSEIIGGVFDHILVSMETSAATPGNALRFGFCGVQQLVLDIHFFLLVAERFVTSTANETANKICERALRFYFTQNSKIRAPLK
;
A
#
# COMPACT_ATOMS: atom_id res chain seq x y z
N MET A 1 -17.88 18.22 -23.36
CA MET A 1 -19.34 18.34 -23.17
C MET A 1 -19.98 18.49 -24.55
N GLY A 2 -19.99 17.44 -25.41
CA GLY A 2 -20.16 17.72 -26.85
C GLY A 2 -20.39 16.56 -27.82
N LEU A 3 -21.04 15.47 -27.42
CA LEU A 3 -21.48 14.43 -28.37
C LEU A 3 -22.84 13.84 -27.96
N ILE A 4 -23.05 13.63 -26.66
CA ILE A 4 -24.33 13.13 -26.14
C ILE A 4 -25.43 14.20 -26.23
N MET A 5 -25.12 15.47 -25.89
CA MET A 5 -26.08 16.57 -26.05
C MET A 5 -26.46 16.80 -27.51
N SER A 6 -25.49 16.75 -28.45
CA SER A 6 -25.78 16.94 -29.87
C SER A 6 -26.59 15.79 -30.51
N ILE A 7 -26.55 14.60 -29.92
CA ILE A 7 -27.37 13.45 -30.35
C ILE A 7 -28.76 13.50 -29.72
N ALA A 8 -28.85 13.90 -28.44
CA ALA A 8 -30.11 14.10 -27.72
C ALA A 8 -30.90 15.34 -28.18
N GLU A 9 -30.25 16.33 -28.79
CA GLU A 9 -30.94 17.43 -29.49
C GLU A 9 -31.48 17.00 -30.86
N ARG A 10 -30.88 15.98 -31.49
CA ARG A 10 -31.32 15.46 -32.80
C ARG A 10 -32.41 14.41 -32.73
N PHE A 11 -32.50 13.71 -31.60
CA PHE A 11 -33.59 12.80 -31.28
C PHE A 11 -34.18 13.32 -29.98
N GLU A 12 -35.40 13.86 -29.98
CA GLU A 12 -36.07 14.54 -28.83
C GLU A 12 -36.30 13.64 -27.59
N ARG A 13 -35.52 12.57 -27.42
CA ARG A 13 -35.66 11.50 -26.44
C ARG A 13 -34.27 10.98 -26.08
N SER A 14 -34.07 10.57 -24.83
CA SER A 14 -32.93 9.71 -24.47
C SER A 14 -32.98 8.46 -25.36
N ILE A 15 -31.84 8.09 -25.93
CA ILE A 15 -31.68 6.88 -26.74
C ILE A 15 -31.31 5.77 -25.74
N PRO A 16 -32.23 4.84 -25.41
CA PRO A 16 -32.00 3.84 -24.37
C PRO A 16 -30.74 3.00 -24.62
N GLU A 17 -30.44 2.70 -25.87
CA GLU A 17 -29.25 1.96 -26.29
C GLU A 17 -27.96 2.74 -25.97
N LEU A 18 -27.97 4.06 -26.15
CA LEU A 18 -26.81 4.91 -25.85
C LEU A 18 -26.58 5.01 -24.33
N ASP A 19 -27.65 5.08 -23.55
CA ASP A 19 -27.58 5.07 -22.09
C ASP A 19 -27.11 3.70 -21.57
N GLU A 20 -27.55 2.61 -22.18
CA GLU A 20 -27.06 1.26 -21.88
C GLU A 20 -25.57 1.13 -22.21
N HIS A 21 -25.13 1.58 -23.38
CA HIS A 21 -23.72 1.60 -23.76
C HIS A 21 -22.88 2.46 -22.79
N ARG A 22 -23.39 3.61 -22.37
CA ARG A 22 -22.74 4.47 -21.37
C ARG A 22 -22.63 3.77 -20.01
N GLY A 23 -23.67 3.04 -19.59
CA GLY A 23 -23.66 2.21 -18.38
C GLY A 23 -22.57 1.14 -18.45
N ARG A 24 -22.57 0.34 -19.52
CA ARG A 24 -21.56 -0.70 -19.77
C ARG A 24 -20.14 -0.15 -19.77
N LEU A 25 -19.93 1.03 -20.38
CA LEU A 25 -18.62 1.64 -20.46
C LEU A 25 -18.14 2.15 -19.08
N LYS A 26 -19.04 2.71 -18.26
CA LYS A 26 -18.73 3.06 -16.86
C LYS A 26 -18.35 1.82 -16.05
N ASP A 27 -19.08 0.72 -16.21
CA ASP A 27 -18.79 -0.53 -15.50
C ASP A 27 -17.45 -1.14 -15.92
N LEU A 28 -17.12 -1.09 -17.21
CA LEU A 28 -15.82 -1.53 -17.73
C LEU A 28 -14.68 -0.68 -17.16
N VAL A 29 -14.83 0.64 -17.14
CA VAL A 29 -13.82 1.54 -16.53
C VAL A 29 -13.66 1.23 -15.04
N ALA A 30 -14.75 1.07 -14.29
CA ALA A 30 -14.69 0.72 -12.87
C ALA A 30 -13.98 -0.63 -12.63
N LYS A 31 -14.23 -1.64 -13.48
CA LYS A 31 -13.53 -2.93 -13.44
C LYS A 31 -12.04 -2.80 -13.76
N LEU A 32 -11.69 -2.01 -14.79
CA LEU A 32 -10.30 -1.74 -15.16
C LEU A 32 -9.56 -1.03 -14.03
N GLU A 33 -10.15 0.01 -13.44
CA GLU A 33 -9.57 0.72 -12.29
C GLU A 33 -9.35 -0.23 -11.10
N LYS A 34 -10.35 -1.07 -10.78
CA LYS A 34 -10.23 -2.07 -9.71
C LYS A 34 -9.10 -3.08 -9.97
N ASN A 35 -9.00 -3.59 -11.19
CA ASN A 35 -7.95 -4.53 -11.58
C ASN A 35 -6.57 -3.87 -11.56
N PHE A 36 -6.46 -2.65 -12.08
CA PHE A 36 -5.23 -1.87 -12.05
C PHE A 36 -4.73 -1.69 -10.62
N ARG A 37 -5.61 -1.25 -9.69
CA ARG A 37 -5.26 -1.12 -8.27
C ARG A 37 -4.78 -2.44 -7.68
N LYS A 38 -5.53 -3.52 -7.87
CA LYS A 38 -5.18 -4.84 -7.35
C LYS A 38 -3.81 -5.32 -7.85
N LEU A 39 -3.55 -5.19 -9.15
CA LEU A 39 -2.28 -5.57 -9.76
C LEU A 39 -1.14 -4.69 -9.26
N LYS A 40 -1.34 -3.37 -9.22
CA LYS A 40 -0.30 -2.43 -8.79
C LYS A 40 0.04 -2.64 -7.32
N THR A 41 -0.95 -2.76 -6.43
CA THR A 41 -0.74 -3.12 -5.02
C THR A 41 0.05 -4.41 -4.88
N LYS A 42 -0.33 -5.48 -5.60
CA LYS A 42 0.39 -6.75 -5.53
C LYS A 42 1.85 -6.61 -5.96
N VAL A 43 2.10 -5.96 -7.10
CA VAL A 43 3.47 -5.72 -7.60
C VAL A 43 4.25 -4.89 -6.60
N THR A 44 3.69 -3.79 -6.10
CA THR A 44 4.30 -2.92 -5.10
C THR A 44 4.69 -3.69 -3.84
N VAL A 45 3.81 -4.52 -3.28
CA VAL A 45 4.16 -5.33 -2.11
C VAL A 45 5.30 -6.30 -2.41
N GLN A 46 5.27 -6.96 -3.58
CA GLN A 46 6.30 -7.92 -3.98
C GLN A 46 7.66 -7.28 -4.27
N THR A 47 7.72 -6.00 -4.65
CA THR A 47 8.97 -5.30 -4.95
C THR A 47 9.53 -4.55 -3.75
N ILE A 48 8.66 -4.03 -2.88
CA ILE A 48 9.06 -3.02 -1.87
C ILE A 48 9.11 -3.61 -0.48
N PHE A 49 8.01 -4.23 -0.07
CA PHE A 49 7.88 -4.90 1.22
C PHE A 49 8.07 -6.40 1.09
N SER A 50 8.88 -6.84 0.12
CA SER A 50 9.21 -8.24 0.01
C SER A 50 9.94 -8.66 1.28
N LEU A 51 9.21 -9.38 2.13
CA LEU A 51 9.71 -9.97 3.35
C LEU A 51 10.83 -11.00 3.09
N GLN A 52 11.08 -11.32 1.81
CA GLN A 52 12.19 -12.16 1.34
C GLN A 52 13.46 -11.35 1.00
N VAL A 53 13.35 -10.05 0.72
CA VAL A 53 14.48 -9.20 0.30
C VAL A 53 15.11 -8.49 1.49
N VAL A 54 14.30 -8.07 2.48
CA VAL A 54 14.80 -7.44 3.71
C VAL A 54 14.78 -8.48 4.83
N ASP A 55 15.96 -8.77 5.39
CA ASP A 55 16.09 -9.68 6.53
C ASP A 55 15.64 -9.01 7.83
N TYR A 56 14.34 -9.06 8.09
CA TYR A 56 13.76 -8.57 9.34
C TYR A 56 14.09 -9.46 10.55
N SER A 57 14.80 -10.58 10.40
CA SER A 57 15.16 -11.45 11.52
C SER A 57 16.39 -10.96 12.30
N SER A 58 17.10 -9.95 11.80
CA SER A 58 18.31 -9.41 12.43
C SER A 58 18.05 -8.90 13.85
N THR A 59 18.83 -9.40 14.80
CA THR A 59 18.79 -9.03 16.23
C THR A 59 19.80 -7.95 16.60
N ALA A 60 20.56 -7.43 15.63
CA ALA A 60 21.50 -6.34 15.86
C ALA A 60 20.80 -5.08 16.41
N SER A 61 21.58 -4.12 16.90
CA SER A 61 21.06 -2.77 17.14
C SER A 61 21.01 -2.01 15.83
N ILE A 62 19.97 -1.21 15.61
CA ILE A 62 19.95 -0.27 14.50
C ILE A 62 21.04 0.81 14.73
N LEU A 63 21.70 1.23 13.66
CA LEU A 63 22.69 2.31 13.73
C LEU A 63 21.97 3.66 13.87
N GLU A 64 22.58 4.63 14.56
CA GLU A 64 22.01 5.98 14.71
C GLU A 64 21.82 6.71 13.37
N ASN A 65 22.59 6.32 12.34
CA ASN A 65 22.49 6.84 10.99
C ASN A 65 21.63 5.97 10.07
N ALA A 66 20.81 5.08 10.61
CA ALA A 66 19.95 4.22 9.82
C ALA A 66 19.01 5.02 8.92
N ARG A 67 18.80 4.49 7.72
CA ARG A 67 17.97 5.09 6.69
C ARG A 67 16.85 4.13 6.31
N PRO A 68 15.76 4.63 5.73
CA PRO A 68 14.76 3.79 5.11
C PRO A 68 15.43 2.86 4.08
N THR A 69 14.85 1.67 3.88
CA THR A 69 15.38 0.73 2.89
C THR A 69 15.32 1.32 1.49
N GLU A 70 16.32 0.98 0.65
CA GLU A 70 16.44 1.51 -0.70
C GLU A 70 15.18 1.26 -1.55
N ASN A 71 14.52 0.11 -1.32
CA ASN A 71 13.27 -0.23 -2.00
C ASN A 71 12.13 0.76 -1.68
N ILE A 72 12.05 1.22 -0.43
CA ILE A 72 11.05 2.22 -0.01
C ILE A 72 11.38 3.58 -0.63
N ILE A 73 12.65 3.96 -0.61
CA ILE A 73 13.11 5.23 -1.21
C ILE A 73 12.80 5.24 -2.70
N GLN A 74 13.19 4.20 -3.43
CA GLN A 74 12.95 4.09 -4.87
C GLN A 74 11.45 4.10 -5.19
N PHE A 75 10.62 3.40 -4.42
CA PHE A 75 9.19 3.43 -4.66
C PHE A 75 8.56 4.80 -4.46
N LEU A 76 8.96 5.51 -3.41
CA LEU A 76 8.43 6.84 -3.14
C LEU A 76 8.90 7.83 -4.22
N ALA A 77 10.11 7.65 -4.76
CA ALA A 77 10.58 8.38 -5.93
C ALA A 77 9.72 8.08 -7.18
N ASP A 78 9.52 6.80 -7.50
CA ASP A 78 8.68 6.37 -8.63
C ASP A 78 7.23 6.87 -8.49
N LEU A 79 6.69 6.85 -7.27
CA LEU A 79 5.36 7.37 -6.96
C LEU A 79 5.29 8.88 -7.16
N ASN A 80 6.32 9.61 -6.72
CA ASN A 80 6.42 11.04 -6.91
C ASN A 80 6.51 11.41 -8.40
N ASP A 81 7.28 10.67 -9.19
CA ASP A 81 7.37 10.87 -10.64
C ASP A 81 6.05 10.58 -11.34
N LEU A 82 5.37 9.51 -10.94
CA LEU A 82 4.04 9.15 -11.44
C LEU A 82 3.01 10.25 -11.11
N LEU A 83 3.10 10.85 -9.93
CA LEU A 83 2.25 11.97 -9.51
C LEU A 83 2.58 13.27 -10.26
N HIS A 84 3.84 13.50 -10.60
CA HIS A 84 4.26 14.69 -11.32
C HIS A 84 3.84 14.65 -12.80
N ASN A 85 3.90 13.46 -13.41
CA ASN A 85 3.53 13.22 -14.80
C ASN A 85 2.03 13.04 -15.02
N ALA A 86 1.28 12.60 -14.00
CA ALA A 86 -0.15 12.47 -14.08
C ALA A 86 -0.83 13.84 -13.99
N ASN A 87 -1.87 14.04 -14.81
CA ASN A 87 -2.81 15.14 -14.62
C ASN A 87 -3.47 14.93 -13.25
N ASN A 88 -2.93 15.59 -12.21
CA ASN A 88 -3.13 15.37 -10.78
C ASN A 88 -4.58 15.62 -10.32
N SER A 89 -5.49 14.84 -10.88
CA SER A 89 -6.92 14.93 -10.71
C SER A 89 -7.35 14.25 -9.42
N ALA A 90 -8.47 14.69 -8.84
CA ALA A 90 -9.01 14.08 -7.64
C ALA A 90 -9.24 12.56 -7.77
N LYS A 91 -9.63 12.09 -8.97
CA LYS A 91 -9.79 10.65 -9.26
C LYS A 91 -8.46 9.91 -9.17
N PHE A 92 -7.40 10.48 -9.74
CA PHE A 92 -6.08 9.87 -9.68
C PHE A 92 -5.53 9.83 -8.25
N ARG A 93 -5.69 10.91 -7.48
CA ARG A 93 -5.33 10.93 -6.05
C ARG A 93 -6.05 9.84 -5.28
N LYS A 94 -7.35 9.64 -5.53
CA LYS A 94 -8.13 8.57 -4.92
C LYS A 94 -7.57 7.19 -5.26
N ILE A 95 -7.19 6.94 -6.52
CA ILE A 95 -6.56 5.68 -6.94
C ILE A 95 -5.26 5.45 -6.18
N VAL A 96 -4.42 6.48 -6.04
CA VAL A 96 -3.15 6.39 -5.30
C VAL A 96 -3.40 6.10 -3.81
N SER A 97 -4.33 6.81 -3.17
CA SER A 97 -4.72 6.54 -1.78
C SER A 97 -5.21 5.10 -1.57
N GLU A 98 -6.03 4.58 -2.49
CA GLU A 98 -6.51 3.20 -2.43
C GLU A 98 -5.37 2.18 -2.64
N ILE A 99 -4.37 2.48 -3.49
CA ILE A 99 -3.19 1.63 -3.65
C ILE A 99 -2.38 1.60 -2.36
N ILE A 100 -2.12 2.75 -1.73
CA ILE A 100 -1.38 2.85 -0.46
C ILE A 100 -2.09 2.07 0.65
N GLY A 101 -3.41 2.27 0.81
CA GLY A 101 -4.20 1.50 1.77
C GLY A 101 -4.09 -0.01 1.51
N GLY A 102 -4.24 -0.41 0.25
CA GLY A 102 -4.10 -1.81 -0.16
C GLY A 102 -2.72 -2.42 0.11
N VAL A 103 -1.64 -1.62 0.06
CA VAL A 103 -0.28 -2.07 0.41
C VAL A 103 -0.21 -2.43 1.89
N PHE A 104 -0.66 -1.55 2.77
CA PHE A 104 -0.66 -1.83 4.21
C PHE A 104 -1.58 -3.00 4.57
N ASP A 105 -2.78 -3.06 4.00
CA ASP A 105 -3.69 -4.18 4.23
C ASP A 105 -3.04 -5.52 3.80
N HIS A 106 -2.37 -5.54 2.66
CA HIS A 106 -1.71 -6.75 2.18
C HIS A 106 -0.53 -7.15 3.08
N ILE A 107 0.26 -6.20 3.60
CA ILE A 107 1.34 -6.50 4.55
C ILE A 107 0.75 -7.11 5.83
N LEU A 108 -0.30 -6.49 6.39
CA LEU A 108 -0.95 -6.97 7.60
C LEU A 108 -1.49 -8.40 7.42
N VAL A 109 -2.21 -8.66 6.33
CA VAL A 109 -2.72 -10.00 6.00
C VAL A 109 -1.58 -10.99 5.82
N SER A 110 -0.49 -10.60 5.15
CA SER A 110 0.67 -11.47 4.97
C SER A 110 1.27 -11.89 6.31
N MET A 111 1.43 -10.94 7.23
CA MET A 111 1.90 -11.21 8.59
C MET A 111 0.98 -12.17 9.36
N GLU A 112 -0.33 -12.02 9.23
CA GLU A 112 -1.31 -12.92 9.85
C GLU A 112 -1.26 -14.33 9.26
N THR A 113 -1.19 -14.45 7.93
CA THR A 113 -1.11 -15.75 7.24
C THR A 113 0.17 -16.51 7.56
N SER A 114 1.32 -15.82 7.65
CA SER A 114 2.58 -16.41 8.07
C SER A 114 2.54 -16.88 9.53
N ALA A 115 1.82 -16.17 10.40
CA ALA A 115 1.62 -16.59 11.80
C ALA A 115 0.87 -17.92 11.90
N ALA A 116 -0.13 -18.11 11.03
CA ALA A 116 -1.01 -19.27 11.03
C ALA A 116 -0.38 -20.50 10.38
N THR A 117 0.71 -20.36 9.62
CA THR A 117 1.34 -21.46 8.87
C THR A 117 2.57 -22.00 9.61
N PRO A 118 2.54 -23.24 10.14
CA PRO A 118 3.68 -23.84 10.84
C PRO A 118 4.90 -23.94 9.91
N GLY A 119 6.06 -23.49 10.37
CA GLY A 119 7.32 -23.55 9.61
C GLY A 119 7.61 -22.38 8.67
N ASN A 120 6.64 -21.49 8.42
CA ASN A 120 6.79 -20.31 7.57
C ASN A 120 6.54 -18.99 8.33
N ALA A 121 6.68 -19.04 9.66
CA ALA A 121 6.48 -17.90 10.53
C ALA A 121 7.56 -16.85 10.27
N LEU A 122 7.11 -15.64 9.91
CA LEU A 122 7.94 -14.46 9.84
C LEU A 122 8.71 -14.28 11.13
N ARG A 123 10.03 -14.19 11.02
CA ARG A 123 10.91 -13.93 12.16
C ARG A 123 11.23 -12.45 12.21
N PHE A 124 10.98 -11.86 13.36
CA PHE A 124 11.36 -10.49 13.64
C PHE A 124 12.45 -10.49 14.71
N GLY A 125 13.58 -9.88 14.37
CA GLY A 125 14.62 -9.48 15.32
C GLY A 125 14.46 -8.00 15.68
N PHE A 126 15.22 -7.56 16.69
CA PHE A 126 15.12 -6.20 17.21
C PHE A 126 15.40 -5.13 16.13
N CYS A 127 16.50 -5.29 15.38
CA CYS A 127 16.83 -4.43 14.24
C CYS A 127 15.72 -4.43 13.20
N GLY A 128 15.17 -5.61 12.87
CA GLY A 128 14.16 -5.75 11.85
C GLY A 128 12.86 -5.03 12.21
N VAL A 129 12.43 -5.10 13.47
CA VAL A 129 11.26 -4.31 13.93
C VAL A 129 11.54 -2.82 13.79
N GLN A 130 12.71 -2.35 14.23
CA GLN A 130 13.08 -0.94 14.13
C GLN A 130 13.15 -0.46 12.67
N GLN A 131 13.73 -1.25 11.77
CA GLN A 131 13.79 -0.93 10.34
C GLN A 131 12.39 -0.89 9.71
N LEU A 132 11.52 -1.85 10.03
CA LEU A 132 10.15 -1.85 9.53
C LEU A 132 9.38 -0.60 9.99
N VAL A 133 9.54 -0.22 11.26
CA VAL A 133 8.95 0.99 11.81
C VAL A 133 9.49 2.23 11.07
N LEU A 134 10.81 2.32 10.86
CA LEU A 134 11.44 3.41 10.12
C LEU A 134 10.90 3.53 8.69
N ASP A 135 10.83 2.41 7.97
CA ASP A 135 10.34 2.34 6.60
C ASP A 135 8.87 2.79 6.51
N ILE A 136 8.01 2.30 7.39
CA ILE A 136 6.59 2.68 7.44
C ILE A 136 6.43 4.16 7.77
N HIS A 137 7.15 4.68 8.77
CA HIS A 137 7.04 6.10 9.15
C HIS A 137 7.54 7.01 8.04
N PHE A 138 8.67 6.67 7.41
CA PHE A 138 9.17 7.43 6.27
C PHE A 138 8.18 7.42 5.10
N PHE A 139 7.59 6.26 4.80
CA PHE A 139 6.54 6.14 3.80
C PHE A 139 5.35 7.06 4.11
N LEU A 140 4.82 6.99 5.34
CA LEU A 140 3.67 7.79 5.76
C LEU A 140 3.96 9.29 5.66
N LEU A 141 5.18 9.71 6.03
CA LEU A 141 5.61 11.10 5.98
C LEU A 141 5.70 11.62 4.53
N VAL A 142 6.36 10.87 3.64
CA VAL A 142 6.53 11.30 2.24
C VAL A 142 5.20 11.25 1.48
N ALA A 143 4.35 10.26 1.77
CA ALA A 143 3.07 10.07 1.11
C ALA A 143 1.88 10.70 1.84
N GLU A 144 2.12 11.56 2.85
CA GLU A 144 1.11 12.08 3.81
C GLU A 144 -0.19 12.54 3.13
N ARG A 145 -0.08 13.27 2.02
CA ARG A 145 -1.22 13.83 1.27
C ARG A 145 -2.17 12.77 0.68
N PHE A 146 -1.72 11.53 0.58
CA PHE A 146 -2.47 10.41 0.00
C PHE A 146 -2.85 9.36 1.05
N VAL A 147 -2.28 9.44 2.25
CA VAL A 147 -2.56 8.52 3.35
C VAL A 147 -3.92 8.87 3.95
N THR A 148 -4.81 7.88 4.00
CA THR A 148 -6.09 8.00 4.70
C THR A 148 -5.92 7.66 6.19
N SER A 149 -6.85 8.10 7.04
CA SER A 149 -6.86 7.72 8.47
C SER A 149 -6.80 6.20 8.64
N THR A 150 -7.58 5.46 7.86
CA THR A 150 -7.60 4.00 7.88
C THR A 150 -6.26 3.40 7.49
N ALA A 151 -5.59 3.94 6.45
CA ALA A 151 -4.26 3.48 6.06
C ALA A 151 -3.22 3.72 7.16
N ASN A 152 -3.30 4.86 7.85
CA ASN A 152 -2.44 5.18 8.99
C ASN A 152 -2.67 4.21 10.16
N GLU A 153 -3.94 3.94 10.50
CA GLU A 153 -4.31 2.96 11.53
C GLU A 153 -3.81 1.54 11.18
N THR A 154 -3.96 1.12 9.92
CA THR A 154 -3.41 -0.17 9.45
C THR A 154 -1.89 -0.20 9.56
N ALA A 155 -1.21 0.88 9.19
CA ALA A 155 0.25 0.99 9.33
C ALA A 155 0.71 0.86 10.78
N ASN A 156 0.01 1.47 11.73
CA ASN A 156 0.29 1.31 13.17
C ASN A 156 0.08 -0.13 13.64
N LYS A 157 -0.99 -0.79 13.17
CA LYS A 157 -1.23 -2.22 13.47
C LYS A 157 -0.10 -3.11 12.97
N ILE A 158 0.48 -2.82 11.80
CA ILE A 158 1.64 -3.56 11.26
C ILE A 158 2.84 -3.43 12.21
N CYS A 159 3.17 -2.20 12.62
CA CYS A 159 4.26 -1.93 13.57
C CYS A 159 4.06 -2.66 14.90
N GLU A 160 2.86 -2.55 15.49
CA GLU A 160 2.51 -3.27 16.73
C GLU A 160 2.61 -4.79 16.56
N ARG A 161 2.15 -5.31 15.42
CA ARG A 161 2.16 -6.74 15.14
C ARG A 161 3.58 -7.27 15.03
N ALA A 162 4.47 -6.54 14.38
CA ALA A 162 5.90 -6.87 14.29
C ALA A 162 6.55 -6.90 15.67
N LEU A 163 6.26 -5.90 16.51
CA LEU A 163 6.75 -5.85 17.89
C LEU A 163 6.24 -7.03 18.72
N ARG A 164 4.96 -7.39 18.59
CA ARG A 164 4.38 -8.57 19.24
C ARG A 164 5.04 -9.87 18.78
N PHE A 165 5.34 -10.01 17.48
CA PHE A 165 6.08 -11.17 16.98
C PHE A 165 7.45 -11.27 17.62
N TYR A 166 8.20 -10.17 17.66
CA TYR A 166 9.52 -10.13 18.29
C TYR A 166 9.45 -10.60 19.75
N PHE A 167 8.57 -10.03 20.59
CA PHE A 167 8.48 -10.42 22.00
C PHE A 167 7.98 -11.86 22.21
N THR A 168 7.05 -12.34 21.36
CA THR A 168 6.56 -13.71 21.43
C THR A 168 7.66 -14.71 21.10
N GLN A 169 8.47 -14.41 20.08
CA GLN A 169 9.58 -15.27 19.62
C GLN A 169 10.79 -15.21 20.56
N ASN A 170 11.00 -14.06 21.22
CA ASN A 170 12.16 -13.78 22.06
C ASN A 170 11.80 -13.66 23.55
N SER A 171 10.85 -14.46 24.03
CA SER A 171 10.33 -14.43 25.41
C SER A 171 11.38 -14.62 26.52
N LYS A 172 12.58 -15.09 26.18
CA LYS A 172 13.73 -15.22 27.08
C LYS A 172 14.63 -13.98 27.15
N ILE A 173 14.48 -13.04 26.21
CA ILE A 173 15.25 -11.80 26.17
C ILE A 173 14.60 -10.79 27.13
N ARG A 174 14.95 -10.87 28.42
CA ARG A 174 14.71 -9.80 29.40
C ARG A 174 15.77 -8.69 29.27
N ALA A 175 16.06 -8.26 28.05
CA ALA A 175 16.91 -7.08 27.88
C ALA A 175 16.06 -5.84 28.17
N PRO A 176 16.49 -4.93 29.07
CA PRO A 176 15.78 -3.68 29.28
C PRO A 176 15.73 -2.92 27.96
N LEU A 177 14.54 -2.47 27.56
CA LEU A 177 14.37 -1.46 26.52
C LEU A 177 15.15 -0.22 27.00
N LYS A 178 16.25 0.09 26.33
CA LYS A 178 17.01 1.33 26.55
C LYS A 178 16.39 2.45 25.74
#